data_AF-A0AAV1XCB7-F1
#
_entry.id   AF-A0AAV1XCB7-F1
#
_cell.length_a   1.000
_cell.length_b   1.000
_cell.length_c   1.000
_cell.angle_alpha   90.00
_cell.angle_beta   90.00
_cell.angle_gamma   90.00
#
_symmetry.space_group_name_H-M   'P 1'
#
loop_
_entity.id
_entity.type
_entity.pdbx_description
1 polymer ?
#
loop_
_entity_poly.entity_id
_entity_poly.type
_entity_poly.pdbx_seq_one_letter_code
_entity_poly.pdbx_strand_id
1 'polypeptide(L)'
;MYLSNVGKGGETIFPITESSLSQPKDDSWSECAKMGFAVKPIKGDALLFFNIRPNATADISSLHGSCSLIHGEKWSATKWIRASNFDIPYKKLRQNRVSKLVNV
;
A
#
# COMPACT_ATOMS: atom_id res chain seq x y z
N MET A 1 5.00 5.98 4.79
CA MET A 1 5.50 6.68 5.99
C MET A 1 4.63 7.90 6.22
N TYR A 2 4.20 8.12 7.46
CA TYR A 2 3.45 9.30 7.86
C TYR A 2 4.41 10.32 8.47
N LEU A 3 4.44 11.54 7.92
CA LEU A 3 5.41 12.58 8.26
C LEU A 3 4.82 13.68 9.16
N SER A 4 3.50 13.66 9.35
CA SER A 4 2.76 14.56 10.24
C SER A 4 1.72 13.79 11.07
N ASN A 5 1.34 14.37 12.20
CA ASN A 5 0.15 13.96 12.94
C ASN A 5 -1.06 14.64 12.30
N VAL A 6 -2.15 13.90 12.11
CA VAL A 6 -3.41 14.46 11.60
C VAL A 6 -4.44 14.53 12.71
N GLY A 7 -5.19 15.62 12.79
CA GLY A 7 -6.23 15.80 13.81
C GLY A 7 -7.47 14.93 13.54
N LYS A 8 -8.03 15.00 12.33
CA LYS A 8 -9.19 14.19 11.92
C LYS A 8 -9.18 13.87 10.42
N GLY A 9 -9.56 12.66 10.06
CA GLY A 9 -9.52 12.17 8.68
C GLY A 9 -8.11 11.77 8.24
N GLY A 10 -7.89 11.70 6.93
CA GLY A 10 -6.57 11.39 6.37
C GLY A 10 -6.08 9.95 6.61
N GLU A 11 -6.95 9.03 7.01
CA GLU A 11 -6.61 7.62 7.18
C GLU A 11 -6.17 6.99 5.84
N THR A 12 -5.29 5.99 5.90
CA THR A 12 -5.08 5.07 4.76
C THR A 12 -6.10 3.95 4.89
N ILE A 13 -6.97 3.77 3.90
CA ILE A 13 -8.04 2.78 3.90
C ILE A 13 -7.75 1.64 2.92
N PHE A 14 -8.13 0.41 3.30
CA PHE A 14 -8.15 -0.80 2.50
C PHE A 14 -9.59 -1.34 2.44
N PRO A 15 -10.39 -0.95 1.43
CA PRO A 15 -11.81 -1.26 1.37
C PRO A 15 -12.10 -2.75 1.08
N ILE A 16 -11.18 -3.47 0.45
CA ILE A 16 -11.38 -4.87 0.01
C ILE A 16 -10.47 -5.79 0.82
N THR A 17 -10.67 -5.87 2.13
CA THR A 17 -9.91 -6.79 2.98
C THR A 17 -10.86 -7.70 3.73
N GLU A 18 -10.42 -8.94 4.01
CA GLU A 18 -11.19 -9.92 4.81
C GLU A 18 -11.57 -9.34 6.18
N SER A 19 -10.71 -8.47 6.73
CA SER A 19 -10.88 -7.81 8.02
C SER A 19 -11.50 -6.41 7.94
N SER A 20 -12.00 -5.99 6.77
CA SER A 20 -12.45 -4.61 6.48
C SER A 20 -13.41 -4.02 7.52
N LEU A 21 -14.34 -4.85 8.01
CA LEU A 21 -15.35 -4.46 9.01
C LEU A 21 -15.07 -5.00 10.42
N SER A 22 -14.01 -5.77 10.60
CA SER A 22 -13.67 -6.39 11.89
C SER A 22 -12.89 -5.45 12.83
N GLN A 23 -12.27 -4.39 12.29
CA GLN A 23 -11.53 -3.41 13.07
C GLN A 23 -12.52 -2.54 13.87
N PRO A 24 -12.45 -2.55 15.22
CA PRO A 24 -13.31 -1.67 16.04
C PRO A 24 -13.00 -0.20 15.73
N LYS A 25 -14.06 0.59 15.51
CA LYS A 25 -13.95 2.01 15.21
C LYS A 25 -14.96 2.79 16.02
N ASP A 26 -14.46 3.77 16.76
CA ASP A 26 -15.26 4.76 17.47
C ASP A 26 -15.49 6.01 16.60
N ASP A 27 -16.02 7.07 17.20
CA ASP A 27 -16.34 8.33 16.53
C ASP A 27 -15.10 9.15 16.13
N SER A 28 -13.90 8.70 16.52
CA SER A 28 -12.65 9.35 16.11
C SER A 28 -12.21 8.96 14.70
N TRP A 29 -12.89 8.03 14.04
CA TRP A 29 -12.66 7.61 12.64
C TRP A 29 -13.56 8.36 11.67
N SER A 30 -13.04 8.71 10.49
CA SER A 30 -13.86 9.29 9.42
C SER A 30 -14.85 8.28 8.84
N GLU A 31 -15.95 8.77 8.25
CA GLU A 31 -16.94 7.91 7.56
C GLU A 31 -16.30 7.09 6.45
N CYS A 32 -15.36 7.69 5.71
CA CYS A 32 -14.53 6.96 4.74
C CYS A 32 -13.81 5.79 5.43
N ALA A 33 -13.07 6.02 6.51
CA ALA A 33 -12.30 4.99 7.19
C ALA A 33 -13.18 3.88 7.80
N LYS A 34 -14.45 4.16 8.11
CA LYS A 34 -15.41 3.14 8.56
C LYS A 34 -15.76 2.12 7.47
N MET A 35 -15.62 2.47 6.19
CA MET A 35 -15.96 1.59 5.05
C MET A 35 -14.89 0.53 4.70
N GLY A 36 -13.81 0.39 5.47
CA GLY A 36 -12.74 -0.57 5.19
C GLY A 36 -11.72 -0.68 6.32
N PHE A 37 -10.74 -1.57 6.24
CA PHE A 37 -9.67 -1.58 7.25
C PHE A 37 -8.86 -0.29 7.09
N ALA A 38 -8.58 0.43 8.17
CA ALA A 38 -7.96 1.74 8.05
C ALA A 38 -6.85 1.96 9.07
N VAL A 39 -5.90 2.83 8.71
CA VAL A 39 -4.74 3.18 9.54
C VAL A 39 -4.72 4.69 9.69
N LYS A 40 -4.66 5.15 10.94
CA LYS A 40 -4.52 6.58 11.25
C LYS A 40 -3.09 7.04 11.01
N PRO A 41 -2.89 8.22 10.39
CA PRO A 41 -1.56 8.76 10.18
C PRO A 41 -1.00 9.36 11.48
N ILE A 42 0.03 8.71 12.03
CA ILE A 42 0.79 9.18 13.20
C ILE A 42 2.22 9.44 12.75
N LYS A 43 2.75 10.62 13.07
CA LYS A 43 4.10 11.03 12.65
C LYS A 43 5.14 10.02 13.12
N GLY A 44 5.93 9.51 12.18
CA GLY A 44 6.97 8.52 12.44
C GLY A 44 6.56 7.09 12.06
N ASP A 45 5.26 6.79 12.01
CA ASP A 45 4.78 5.45 11.68
C ASP A 45 4.95 5.13 10.18
N ALA A 46 5.17 3.84 9.90
CA ALA A 46 5.25 3.30 8.56
C ALA A 46 4.27 2.15 8.38
N LEU A 47 3.49 2.23 7.30
CA LEU A 47 2.60 1.17 6.84
C LEU A 47 3.27 0.42 5.69
N LEU A 48 3.43 -0.90 5.85
CA LEU A 48 3.93 -1.82 4.83
C LEU A 48 2.80 -2.76 4.41
N PHE A 49 2.58 -2.89 3.11
CA PHE A 49 1.66 -3.84 2.50
C PHE A 49 2.21 -4.31 1.15
N PHE A 50 1.78 -5.48 0.69
CA PHE A 50 2.25 -6.09 -0.56
C PHE A 50 1.16 -6.00 -1.62
N ASN A 51 1.52 -5.53 -2.81
CA ASN A 51 0.61 -5.50 -3.97
C ASN A 51 0.60 -6.79 -4.79
N ILE A 52 1.43 -7.76 -4.38
CA ILE A 52 1.61 -9.03 -5.06
C ILE A 52 1.62 -10.17 -4.04
N ARG A 53 1.06 -11.30 -4.44
CA ARG A 53 1.10 -12.55 -3.68
C ARG A 53 2.45 -13.27 -3.89
N PRO A 54 2.81 -14.27 -3.07
CA PRO A 54 4.05 -15.04 -3.24
C PRO A 54 4.19 -15.71 -4.61
N ASN A 55 3.08 -16.03 -5.27
CA ASN A 55 3.02 -16.58 -6.64
C ASN A 55 3.12 -15.49 -7.74
N ALA A 56 3.48 -14.25 -7.39
CA ALA A 56 3.63 -13.10 -8.28
C ALA A 56 2.36 -12.61 -8.98
N THR A 57 1.16 -13.03 -8.54
CA THR A 57 -0.10 -12.44 -9.02
C THR A 57 -0.44 -11.16 -8.25
N ALA A 58 -1.19 -10.25 -8.89
CA ALA A 58 -1.69 -9.05 -8.22
C ALA A 58 -2.61 -9.42 -7.05
N ASP A 59 -2.52 -8.68 -5.94
CA ASP A 59 -3.40 -8.85 -4.79
C ASP A 59 -4.49 -7.77 -4.77
N ILE A 60 -5.71 -8.14 -5.14
CA ILE A 60 -6.86 -7.20 -5.14
C ILE A 60 -7.12 -6.65 -3.73
N SER A 61 -6.78 -7.42 -2.68
CA SER A 61 -6.98 -6.98 -1.30
C SER A 61 -6.03 -5.86 -0.86
N SER A 62 -5.00 -5.57 -1.66
CA SER A 62 -4.06 -4.47 -1.43
C SER A 62 -4.57 -3.13 -1.98
N LEU A 63 -5.78 -3.10 -2.58
CA LEU A 63 -6.42 -1.86 -2.99
C LEU A 63 -6.50 -0.94 -1.78
N HIS A 64 -5.93 0.26 -1.91
CA HIS A 64 -5.87 1.22 -0.83
C HIS A 64 -6.09 2.63 -1.35
N GLY A 65 -6.50 3.51 -0.45
CA GLY A 65 -6.71 4.92 -0.72
C GLY A 65 -6.34 5.78 0.48
N SER A 66 -6.39 7.10 0.28
CA SER A 66 -6.35 8.07 1.36
C SER A 66 -7.75 8.63 1.56
N CYS A 67 -8.30 8.52 2.76
CA CYS A 67 -9.50 9.24 3.12
C CYS A 67 -9.25 10.76 3.09
N SER A 68 -10.32 11.51 2.85
CA SER A 68 -10.28 12.98 2.88
C SER A 68 -9.80 13.48 4.24
N LEU A 69 -8.99 14.54 4.22
CA LEU A 69 -8.57 15.21 5.43
C LEU A 69 -9.68 16.15 5.91
N ILE A 70 -10.02 16.07 7.21
CA ILE A 70 -11.08 16.88 7.82
C ILE A 70 -10.46 18.00 8.66
N HIS A 71 -9.37 17.72 9.39
CA HIS A 71 -8.69 18.72 10.22
C HIS A 71 -7.18 18.45 10.32
N GLY A 72 -6.37 19.49 10.09
CA GLY A 72 -4.91 19.47 10.16
C GLY A 72 -4.24 19.44 8.79
N GLU A 73 -3.11 18.77 8.67
CA GLU A 73 -2.38 18.58 7.41
C GLU A 73 -1.73 17.19 7.38
N LYS A 74 -1.82 16.51 6.24
CA LYS A 74 -1.25 15.18 6.04
C LYS A 74 -0.04 15.23 5.12
N TRP A 75 1.14 14.99 5.69
CA TRP A 75 2.37 14.74 4.93
C TRP A 75 2.65 13.24 4.93
N SER A 76 2.96 12.68 3.75
CA SER A 76 3.32 11.28 3.62
C SER A 76 4.41 11.08 2.58
N ALA A 77 5.21 10.04 2.78
CA ALA A 77 6.18 9.57 1.81
C ALA A 77 5.95 8.09 1.49
N THR A 78 5.87 7.79 0.20
CA THR A 78 5.63 6.44 -0.33
C THR A 78 6.91 5.92 -0.97
N LYS A 79 7.37 4.74 -0.53
CA LYS A 79 8.47 4.02 -1.16
C LYS A 79 7.93 2.76 -1.82
N TRP A 80 8.08 2.67 -3.13
CA TRP A 80 7.80 1.44 -3.86
C TRP A 80 9.05 0.56 -3.97
N ILE A 81 8.89 -0.71 -3.62
CA ILE A 81 9.92 -1.74 -3.74
C ILE A 81 9.48 -2.69 -4.85
N ARG A 82 10.35 -2.92 -5.84
CA ARG A 82 10.07 -3.82 -6.96
C ARG A 82 10.69 -5.19 -6.69
N ALA A 83 10.01 -6.25 -7.11
CA ALA A 83 10.54 -7.62 -7.06
C ALA A 83 11.71 -7.85 -8.04
N SER A 84 11.88 -6.97 -9.03
CA SER A 84 13.01 -6.99 -9.96
C SER A 84 13.80 -5.71 -9.88
N ASN A 85 15.07 -5.81 -10.27
CA ASN A 85 15.97 -4.67 -10.27
C ASN A 85 15.44 -3.55 -11.18
N PHE A 86 15.35 -2.34 -10.64
CA PHE A 86 14.86 -1.18 -11.38
C PHE A 86 15.81 -0.77 -12.51
N ASP A 87 17.12 -0.87 -12.25
CA ASP A 87 18.15 -0.39 -13.17
C ASP A 87 18.42 -1.35 -14.33
N ILE A 88 17.85 -2.57 -14.28
CA ILE A 88 17.96 -3.54 -15.36
C ILE A 88 16.71 -3.42 -16.25
N PRO A 89 16.85 -2.95 -17.51
CA PRO A 89 15.72 -2.87 -18.41
C PRO A 89 15.07 -4.25 -18.58
N TYR A 90 13.74 -4.31 -18.52
CA TYR A 90 12.96 -5.54 -18.69
C TYR A 90 13.35 -6.31 -19.98
N LYS A 91 13.74 -5.59 -21.04
CA LYS A 91 14.24 -6.18 -22.29
C LYS A 91 15.51 -7.04 -22.11
N LYS A 92 16.45 -6.62 -21.25
CA LYS A 92 17.67 -7.40 -20.92
C LYS A 92 17.35 -8.64 -20.10
N LEU A 93 16.38 -8.57 -19.18
CA LEU A 93 15.93 -9.73 -18.39
C LEU A 93 15.27 -10.81 -19.24
N ARG A 94 14.52 -10.42 -20.29
CA ARG A 94 13.90 -11.37 -21.22
C ARG A 94 14.92 -12.00 -22.18
N GLN A 95 15.91 -11.23 -22.67
CA GLN A 95 17.02 -11.77 -23.46
C GLN A 95 17.87 -12.78 -22.68
N ASN A 96 18.19 -12.50 -21.41
CA ASN A 96 19.00 -13.41 -20.59
C ASN A 96 18.29 -14.72 -20.20
N ARG A 97 16.96 -14.74 -20.22
CA ARG A 97 16.18 -15.96 -19.96
C ARG A 97 16.09 -16.86 -21.20
N VAL A 98 16.10 -16.28 -22.40
CA VAL A 98 16.16 -17.05 -23.66
C VAL A 98 17.59 -17.57 -23.90
N SER A 99 18.63 -16.78 -23.61
CA SER A 99 20.01 -17.24 -23.84
C SER A 99 20.49 -18.34 -22.89
N LYS A 100 19.83 -18.55 -21.74
CA LYS A 100 20.07 -19.72 -20.86
C LYS A 100 19.36 -21.00 -21.30
N LEU A 101 18.47 -20.94 -22.29
CA LEU A 101 17.80 -22.12 -22.86
C LEU A 101 18.45 -22.63 -24.16
N VAL A 102 19.55 -22.00 -24.61
CA VAL A 102 20.28 -22.41 -25.84
C VAL A 102 21.74 -22.80 -25.52
N ASN A 103 21.95 -23.48 -24.40
CA ASN A 103 23.17 -24.27 -24.16
C ASN A 103 22.74 -25.68 -23.74
N VAL A 104 22.25 -26.44 -24.73
CA VAL A 104 22.40 -27.90 -24.83
C VAL A 104 23.05 -28.14 -26.18
#